data_AF-A0A643C2T4-F1
#
_entry.id   AF-A0A643C2T4-F1
#
_cell.length_a   1.000
_cell.length_b   1.000
_cell.length_c   1.000
_cell.angle_alpha   90.00
_cell.angle_beta   90.00
_cell.angle_gamma   90.00
#
_symmetry.space_group_name_H-M   'P 1'
#
loop_
_entity.id
_entity.type
_entity.pdbx_description
1 polymer ?
#
loop_
_entity_poly.entity_id
_entity_poly.type
_entity_poly.pdbx_seq_one_letter_code
_entity_poly.pdbx_strand_id
1 'polypeptide(L)' 'MFLMASENKAGLPVESAAFQLYVPALTALWRDSGIREAFSRRREFQLGESVKYFLDNLDRIGQLNYFP' A
#
# COMPACT_ATOMS: atom_id res chain seq x y z
N MET A 1 8.97 4.74 -17.14
CA MET A 1 8.65 3.30 -16.97
C MET A 1 8.72 3.02 -15.48
N PHE A 2 7.57 3.02 -14.79
CA PHE A 2 7.49 2.94 -13.33
C PHE A 2 7.32 1.46 -12.95
N LEU A 3 8.40 0.83 -12.51
CA LEU A 3 8.39 -0.53 -11.98
C LEU A 3 7.98 -0.44 -10.51
N MET A 4 6.70 -0.66 -10.21
CA MET A 4 6.23 -0.88 -8.84
C MET A 4 6.26 -2.38 -8.57
N ALA A 5 7.45 -2.96 -8.60
CA ALA A 5 7.69 -4.20 -7.89
C ALA A 5 7.80 -3.80 -6.41
N SER A 6 6.95 -4.39 -5.57
CA SER A 6 7.02 -4.20 -4.13
C SER A 6 8.30 -4.84 -3.60
N GLU A 7 9.42 -4.12 -3.66
CA GLU A 7 10.70 -4.55 -3.11
C GLU A 7 10.72 -4.31 -1.60
N ASN A 8 11.09 -5.34 -0.82
CA ASN A 8 11.36 -5.14 0.61
C ASN A 8 12.72 -4.43 0.82
N LYS A 9 13.05 -4.00 2.04
CA LYS A 9 14.36 -3.36 2.36
C LYS A 9 15.59 -4.21 2.00
N ALA A 10 15.42 -5.50 1.70
CA ALA A 10 16.47 -6.42 1.27
C ALA A 10 16.43 -6.74 -0.24
N GLY A 11 15.60 -6.05 -1.04
CA GLY A 11 15.46 -6.29 -2.48
C GLY A 11 14.81 -7.63 -2.84
N LEU A 12 14.17 -8.31 -1.88
CA LEU A 12 13.51 -9.58 -2.16
C LEU A 12 12.12 -9.35 -2.75
N PRO A 13 11.71 -10.18 -3.71
CA PRO A 13 10.38 -10.13 -4.29
C PRO A 13 9.33 -10.41 -3.21
N VAL A 14 8.37 -9.50 -3.07
CA VAL A 14 7.13 -9.80 -2.33
C VAL A 14 6.22 -10.57 -3.27
N GLU A 15 5.94 -11.83 -2.93
CA GLU A 15 4.98 -12.65 -3.68
C GLU A 15 3.55 -12.09 -3.54
N SER A 16 2.79 -12.10 -4.64
CA SER A 16 1.39 -11.61 -4.64
C SER A 16 0.54 -12.29 -3.57
N ALA A 17 0.73 -13.61 -3.37
CA ALA A 17 0.05 -14.38 -2.34
C ALA A 17 0.37 -13.89 -0.91
N ALA A 18 1.62 -13.50 -0.66
CA ALA A 18 2.01 -12.91 0.61
C ALA A 18 1.37 -11.53 0.81
N PHE A 19 1.32 -10.70 -0.25
CA PHE A 19 0.65 -9.40 -0.19
C PHE A 19 -0.85 -9.50 0.13
N GLN A 20 -1.54 -10.52 -0.41
CA GLN A 20 -2.97 -10.74 -0.17
C GLN A 20 -3.32 -10.91 1.32
N LEU A 21 -2.41 -11.49 2.11
CA LEU A 21 -2.60 -11.65 3.56
C LEU A 21 -2.74 -10.29 4.27
N TYR A 22 -2.15 -9.24 3.72
CA TYR A 22 -2.17 -7.90 4.30
C TYR A 22 -3.33 -7.04 3.78
N VAL A 23 -3.96 -7.40 2.66
CA VAL A 23 -5.04 -6.59 2.06
C VAL A 23 -6.17 -6.29 3.06
N PRO A 24 -6.72 -7.27 3.82
CA PRO A 24 -7.77 -6.97 4.79
C PRO A 24 -7.33 -6.00 5.89
N ALA A 25 -6.09 -6.16 6.39
CA ALA A 25 -5.53 -5.30 7.43
C ALA A 25 -5.31 -3.87 6.90
N LEU A 26 -4.74 -3.73 5.69
CA LEU A 26 -4.53 -2.45 5.03
C LEU A 26 -5.85 -1.73 4.75
N THR A 27 -6.88 -2.46 4.28
CA THR A 27 -8.22 -1.89 4.07
C THR A 27 -8.84 -1.40 5.38
N ALA A 28 -8.73 -2.17 6.46
CA ALA A 28 -9.24 -1.78 7.77
C ALA A 28 -8.52 -0.53 8.30
N LEU A 29 -7.18 -0.52 8.25
CA LEU A 29 -6.36 0.62 8.67
C LEU A 29 -6.64 1.87 7.83
N TRP A 30 -6.82 1.75 6.52
CA TRP A 30 -7.08 2.91 5.67
C TRP A 30 -8.47 3.52 5.87
N ARG A 31 -9.43 2.72 6.36
CA ARG A 31 -10.77 3.21 6.74
C ARG A 31 -10.77 3.91 8.09
N ASP A 32 -9.76 3.68 8.92
CA ASP A 32 -9.63 4.32 10.23
C ASP A 32 -9.39 5.83 10.10
N SER A 33 -10.15 6.63 10.86
CA SER A 33 -10.04 8.09 10.82
C SER A 33 -8.70 8.60 11.38
N GLY A 34 -8.15 7.94 12.39
CA GLY A 34 -6.86 8.30 12.98
C GLY A 34 -5.70 8.07 12.03
N ILE A 35 -5.72 6.96 11.27
CA ILE A 35 -4.73 6.72 10.20
C ILE A 35 -4.85 7.76 9.08
N ARG A 36 -6.07 8.11 8.66
CA ARG A 36 -6.29 9.16 7.65
C ARG A 36 -5.84 10.54 8.14
N GLU A 37 -6.04 10.85 9.41
CA GLU A 37 -5.53 12.07 10.04
C GLU A 37 -4.00 12.09 10.09
N ALA A 38 -3.37 10.98 10.51
CA ALA A 38 -1.92 10.83 10.50
C ALA A 38 -1.35 11.01 9.08
N PHE A 39 -2.03 10.48 8.05
CA PHE A 39 -1.66 10.71 6.65
C PHE A 39 -1.83 12.18 6.21
N SER A 40 -2.83 12.90 6.73
CA SER A 40 -2.98 14.33 6.44
C SER A 40 -1.77 15.15 6.92
N ARG A 41 -1.17 14.72 8.04
CA ARG A 41 0.03 15.25 8.67
C ARG A 41 1.33 14.65 8.12
N ARG A 42 1.28 13.93 7.00
CA ARG A 42 2.44 13.26 6.39
C ARG A 42 3.66 14.15 6.16
N ARG A 43 3.50 15.48 6.03
CA ARG A 43 4.61 16.44 5.91
C ARG A 43 5.53 16.47 7.14
N GLU A 44 5.06 15.96 8.28
CA GLU A 44 5.84 15.81 9.50
C GLU A 44 6.79 14.59 9.44
N PHE A 45 6.63 13.70 8.44
CA PHE A 45 7.38 12.46 8.30
C PHE A 45 7.88 12.26 6.87
N GLN A 46 8.75 11.28 6.67
CA GLN A 46 9.18 10.85 5.32
C GLN A 46 8.19 9.80 4.79
N LEU A 47 7.08 10.26 4.21
CA LEU A 47 6.07 9.38 3.61
C LEU A 47 5.86 9.76 2.14
N GLY A 48 5.87 8.75 1.26
CA GLY A 48 5.67 8.95 -0.17
C GLY A 48 4.24 9.39 -0.50
N GLU A 49 4.10 10.40 -1.36
CA GLU A 49 2.80 10.92 -1.81
C GLU A 49 1.95 9.87 -2.56
N SER A 50 2.59 8.86 -3.16
CA SER A 50 1.93 7.78 -3.89
C SER A 50 1.14 6.81 -3.01
N VAL A 51 1.39 6.78 -1.68
CA VAL A 51 0.75 5.83 -0.76
C VAL A 51 -0.78 5.96 -0.79
N LYS A 52 -1.30 7.19 -0.88
CA LYS A 52 -2.74 7.44 -0.98
C LYS A 52 -3.34 6.77 -2.21
N TYR A 53 -2.68 6.89 -3.36
CA TYR A 53 -3.16 6.28 -4.59
C TYR A 53 -3.30 4.77 -4.46
N PHE A 54 -2.30 4.08 -3.89
CA PHE A 54 -2.34 2.63 -3.72
C PHE A 54 -3.41 2.18 -2.71
N LEU A 55 -3.54 2.88 -1.58
CA LEU A 55 -4.52 2.53 -0.56
C LEU A 55 -5.96 2.86 -0.98
N ASP A 56 -6.18 3.94 -1.74
CA ASP A 56 -7.50 4.26 -2.31
C ASP A 56 -7.95 3.25 -3.38
N ASN A 57 -6.99 2.60 -4.06
CA ASN A 57 -7.25 1.63 -5.12
C ASN A 57 -6.94 0.19 -4.69
N LEU A 58 -6.87 -0.06 -3.38
CA LEU A 58 -6.39 -1.32 -2.81
C LEU A 58 -7.25 -2.53 -3.24
N ASP A 59 -8.54 -2.33 -3.49
CA ASP A 59 -9.44 -3.39 -3.98
C ASP A 59 -9.03 -3.92 -5.36
N ARG A 60 -8.45 -3.07 -6.21
CA ARG A 60 -7.92 -3.45 -7.53
C ARG A 60 -6.50 -4.02 -7.40
N ILE A 61 -5.65 -3.35 -6.63
CA ILE A 61 -4.23 -3.67 -6.50
C ILE A 61 -3.99 -4.94 -5.67
N GLY A 62 -4.88 -5.26 -4.73
CA GLY A 62 -4.81 -6.45 -3.87
C GLY A 62 -5.27 -7.75 -4.53
N GLN A 63 -5.70 -7.72 -5.79
CA GLN A 63 -6.13 -8.92 -6.52
C GLN A 63 -4.93 -9.81 -6.83
N LEU A 64 -5.10 -11.13 -6.74
CA LEU A 64 -4.01 -12.09 -6.93
C LEU A 64 -3.42 -12.02 -8.36
N ASN A 65 -4.29 -11.74 -9.32
CA ASN A 65 -4.01 -11.59 -10.75
C ASN A 65 -3.80 -10.13 -11.15
N TYR A 66 -3.55 -9.23 -10.19
CA TYR A 66 -3.27 -7.84 -10.47
C TYR A 66 -2.03 -7.69 -11.37
N PHE A 67 -2.18 -6.87 -12.41
CA PHE A 67 -1.08 -6.45 -13.29
C PHE A 67 -1.09 -4.91 -13.39
N PRO A 68 0.03 -4.23 -13.05
CA PRO A 68 0.12 -2.76 -13.04
C PRO A 68 -0.06 -2.08 -14.40
#